data_AF-A0AAJ7BRA7-F1
#
_entry.id   AF-A0AAJ7BRA7-F1
#
_cell.length_a   1.000
_cell.length_b   1.000
_cell.length_c   1.000
_cell.angle_alpha   90.00
_cell.angle_beta   90.00
_cell.angle_gamma   90.00
#
_symmetry.space_group_name_H-M   'P 1'
#
loop_
_entity.id
_entity.type
_entity.pdbx_description
1 polymer ?
#
loop_
_entity_poly.entity_id
_entity_poly.type
_entity_poly.pdbx_seq_one_letter_code
_entity_poly.pdbx_strand_id
1 'polypeptide(L)'
;MDQLHRLSCPFTWKMKNVVSTPESLLLDVSQSEFKWNTETDEELGSFILMKLMYSVMLAFENGEKGGLEEAMQKIKESEEIFIKLQSMPNGISIKAVDHIIKSTKCFILKEMKRFSDVTNILKSIDSCDKEKLEIGTLYGCQSIAWSFYFAAERDKAIQNASKAIELNSRNGLWHFSLGKFLKRKRRYYEIGTKIRIQEQTAFKNAFDLLPTNPYVGIYCAQMYRESYDLKNAERAYTKVFAMKPDICFIYLKLAFGFIRTKNCEKASECLKYVASRTPKDEIYLHYKGIYLKNCEKDYEV
;
A
#
# COMPACT_ATOMS: atom_id res chain seq x y z
N MET A 1 30.91 -1.68 14.65
CA MET A 1 30.19 -2.20 13.46
C MET A 1 29.28 -3.38 13.76
N ASP A 2 29.57 -4.21 14.78
CA ASP A 2 28.74 -5.36 15.18
C ASP A 2 27.28 -4.98 15.57
N GLN A 3 27.07 -3.74 16.01
CA GLN A 3 25.75 -3.20 16.35
C GLN A 3 24.78 -3.11 15.16
N LEU A 4 25.27 -3.00 13.92
CA LEU A 4 24.40 -2.83 12.73
C LEU A 4 23.48 -4.04 12.52
N HIS A 5 23.96 -5.25 12.81
CA HIS A 5 23.18 -6.48 12.64
C HIS A 5 22.00 -6.60 13.60
N ARG A 6 21.94 -5.76 14.65
CA ARG A 6 20.85 -5.73 15.63
C ARG A 6 19.77 -4.70 15.30
N LEU A 7 20.01 -3.84 14.31
CA LEU A 7 19.05 -2.83 13.87
C LEU A 7 17.94 -3.46 13.03
N SER A 8 16.75 -2.85 13.02
CA SER A 8 15.61 -3.31 12.24
C SER A 8 15.44 -2.45 10.99
N CYS A 9 15.83 -3.00 9.84
CA CYS A 9 15.70 -2.34 8.53
C CYS A 9 15.76 -3.39 7.40
N PRO A 10 15.50 -3.02 6.12
CA PRO A 10 15.49 -3.97 5.02
C PRO A 10 16.76 -4.83 4.89
N PHE A 11 17.93 -4.26 5.19
CA PHE A 11 19.23 -4.96 5.19
C PHE A 11 19.32 -6.07 6.25
N THR A 12 18.54 -6.02 7.32
CA THR A 12 18.50 -7.04 8.39
C THR A 12 17.25 -7.90 8.35
N TRP A 13 16.26 -7.57 7.52
CA TRP A 13 15.01 -8.31 7.36
C TRP A 13 15.11 -9.55 6.44
N LYS A 14 16.33 -9.95 6.05
CA LYS A 14 16.59 -11.10 5.16
C LYS A 14 15.93 -10.93 3.78
N MET A 15 16.00 -9.71 3.23
CA MET A 15 15.39 -9.33 1.95
C MET A 15 16.35 -9.42 0.76
N LYS A 16 17.65 -9.67 0.97
CA LYS A 16 18.68 -9.61 -0.09
C LYS A 16 18.31 -10.38 -1.36
N ASN A 17 17.71 -11.56 -1.24
CA ASN A 17 17.39 -12.40 -2.39
C ASN A 17 16.29 -11.82 -3.29
N VAL A 18 15.40 -10.95 -2.79
CA VAL A 18 14.32 -10.39 -3.62
C VAL A 18 14.82 -9.36 -4.63
N VAL A 19 15.97 -8.74 -4.39
CA VAL A 19 16.56 -7.71 -5.27
C VAL A 19 17.00 -8.29 -6.63
N SER A 20 17.24 -9.59 -6.67
CA SER A 20 17.66 -10.33 -7.87
C SER A 20 16.48 -11.00 -8.59
N THR A 21 15.25 -10.79 -8.14
CA THR A 21 14.05 -11.37 -8.75
C THR A 21 13.43 -10.42 -9.79
N PRO A 22 12.62 -10.91 -10.75
CA PRO A 22 11.86 -10.05 -11.67
C PRO A 22 10.99 -9.00 -10.96
N GLU A 23 10.64 -9.23 -9.69
CA GLU A 23 9.90 -8.33 -8.80
C GLU A 23 10.76 -7.20 -8.20
N SER A 24 12.03 -7.05 -8.61
CA SER A 24 12.85 -5.90 -8.24
C SER A 24 12.12 -4.61 -8.62
N LEU A 25 11.95 -3.72 -7.65
CA LEU A 25 11.33 -2.41 -7.85
C LEU A 25 12.07 -1.61 -8.92
N LEU A 26 13.40 -1.77 -8.99
CA LEU A 26 14.22 -1.08 -10.00
C LEU A 26 14.08 -1.66 -11.42
N LEU A 27 13.71 -2.94 -11.57
CA LEU A 27 13.39 -3.50 -12.89
C LEU A 27 11.99 -3.03 -13.35
N ASP A 28 11.05 -2.91 -12.41
CA ASP A 28 9.68 -2.42 -12.63
C ASP A 28 9.63 -0.98 -13.18
N VAL A 29 10.53 -0.09 -12.74
CA VAL A 29 10.63 1.29 -13.29
C VAL A 29 11.03 1.30 -14.78
N SER A 30 11.72 0.26 -15.27
CA SER A 30 12.26 0.22 -16.64
C SER A 30 11.41 -0.55 -17.66
N GLN A 31 10.38 -1.31 -17.22
CA GLN A 31 9.57 -2.19 -18.10
C GLN A 31 8.05 -1.95 -18.02
N SER A 32 7.60 -0.75 -17.63
CA SER A 32 6.19 -0.48 -17.30
C SER A 32 5.21 -0.32 -18.49
N GLU A 33 5.30 -1.15 -19.53
CA GLU A 33 4.15 -1.41 -20.42
C GLU A 33 3.08 -2.30 -19.75
N PHE A 34 3.34 -2.81 -18.54
CA PHE A 34 2.35 -3.55 -17.74
C PHE A 34 1.99 -2.81 -16.43
N LYS A 35 1.12 -1.80 -16.53
CA LYS A 35 0.08 -1.43 -15.53
C LYS A 35 0.43 -1.55 -14.02
N TRP A 36 1.51 -0.91 -13.56
CA TRP A 36 1.75 -0.66 -12.12
C TRP A 36 1.69 0.83 -11.69
N ASN A 37 1.48 1.79 -12.60
CA ASN A 37 1.84 3.20 -12.35
C ASN A 37 0.72 4.25 -12.16
N THR A 38 -0.54 3.86 -11.90
CA THR A 38 -1.58 4.85 -11.53
C THR A 38 -2.38 4.47 -10.29
N GLU A 39 -2.88 3.23 -10.23
CA GLU A 39 -3.54 2.67 -9.04
C GLU A 39 -2.61 2.68 -7.81
N THR A 40 -1.33 2.34 -8.01
CA THR A 40 -0.35 2.23 -6.92
C THR A 40 0.13 3.60 -6.43
N ASP A 41 0.40 4.55 -7.33
CA ASP A 41 0.92 5.88 -6.94
C ASP A 41 -0.13 6.72 -6.22
N GLU A 42 -1.38 6.70 -6.69
CA GLU A 42 -2.46 7.43 -6.01
C GLU A 42 -2.83 6.76 -4.67
N GLU A 43 -2.80 5.42 -4.59
CA GLU A 43 -2.97 4.69 -3.32
C GLU A 43 -1.81 4.95 -2.34
N LEU A 44 -0.55 4.95 -2.82
CA LEU A 44 0.62 5.33 -2.02
C LEU A 44 0.48 6.77 -1.52
N GLY A 45 -0.10 7.67 -2.33
CA GLY A 45 -0.46 9.02 -1.92
C GLY A 45 -1.46 9.08 -0.78
N SER A 46 -2.38 8.12 -0.70
CA SER A 46 -3.37 7.99 0.39
C SER A 46 -2.76 7.55 1.72
N PHE A 47 -1.61 6.85 1.68
CA PHE A 47 -0.92 6.34 2.87
C PHE A 47 0.53 6.80 2.91
N ILE A 48 0.77 7.95 3.56
CA ILE A 48 2.10 8.56 3.63
C ILE A 48 3.20 7.61 4.17
N LEU A 49 2.86 6.70 5.10
CA LEU A 49 3.80 5.69 5.59
C LEU A 49 4.19 4.69 4.49
N MET A 50 3.23 4.26 3.65
CA MET A 50 3.55 3.35 2.54
C MET A 50 4.43 4.05 1.51
N LYS A 51 4.19 5.33 1.21
CA LYS A 51 5.06 6.14 0.35
C LYS A 51 6.47 6.27 0.91
N LEU A 52 6.61 6.53 2.20
CA LEU A 52 7.91 6.57 2.88
C LEU A 52 8.63 5.22 2.77
N MET A 53 7.93 4.13 3.06
CA MET A 53 8.50 2.79 2.98
C MET A 53 8.89 2.41 1.56
N TYR A 54 8.15 2.86 0.54
CA TYR A 54 8.53 2.67 -0.86
C TYR A 54 9.89 3.33 -1.16
N SER A 55 10.10 4.58 -0.70
CA SER A 55 11.40 5.26 -0.83
C SER A 55 12.52 4.53 -0.10
N VAL A 56 12.26 4.04 1.13
CA VAL A 56 13.22 3.22 1.89
C VAL A 56 13.58 1.93 1.13
N MET A 57 12.61 1.29 0.48
CA MET A 57 12.87 0.05 -0.28
C MET A 57 13.63 0.32 -1.58
N LEU A 58 13.38 1.43 -2.27
CA LEU A 58 14.22 1.87 -3.38
C LEU A 58 15.66 2.18 -2.94
N ALA A 59 15.84 2.77 -1.76
CA ALA A 59 17.17 2.98 -1.19
C ALA A 59 17.89 1.65 -0.92
N PHE A 60 17.18 0.69 -0.34
CA PHE A 60 17.70 -0.66 -0.10
C PHE A 60 18.13 -1.35 -1.40
N GLU A 61 17.30 -1.36 -2.44
CA GLU A 61 17.65 -2.02 -3.71
C GLU A 61 18.84 -1.36 -4.40
N ASN A 62 18.86 -0.02 -4.46
CA ASN A 62 20.00 0.69 -5.03
C ASN A 62 21.28 0.36 -4.23
N GLY A 63 21.18 0.30 -2.90
CA GLY A 63 22.30 -0.10 -2.03
C GLY A 63 22.81 -1.51 -2.31
N GLU A 64 21.92 -2.51 -2.42
CA GLU A 64 22.30 -3.90 -2.75
C GLU A 64 22.87 -4.04 -4.17
N LYS A 65 22.44 -3.19 -5.12
CA LYS A 65 22.97 -3.16 -6.50
C LYS A 65 24.21 -2.27 -6.67
N GLY A 66 24.70 -1.63 -5.62
CA GLY A 66 25.89 -0.76 -5.66
C GLY A 66 25.64 0.67 -6.16
N GLY A 67 24.40 1.07 -6.45
CA GLY A 67 23.99 2.45 -6.76
C GLY A 67 23.91 3.30 -5.50
N LEU A 68 25.04 3.55 -4.84
CA LEU A 68 25.07 4.13 -3.49
C LEU A 68 24.59 5.60 -3.45
N GLU A 69 24.81 6.38 -4.51
CA GLU A 69 24.36 7.78 -4.58
C GLU A 69 22.84 7.87 -4.78
N GLU A 70 22.28 7.05 -5.67
CA GLU A 70 20.84 6.90 -5.85
C GLU A 70 20.18 6.39 -4.56
N ALA A 71 20.81 5.44 -3.89
CA ALA A 71 20.35 4.95 -2.59
C ALA A 71 20.27 6.09 -1.56
N MET A 72 21.31 6.92 -1.47
CA MET A 72 21.32 8.09 -0.58
C MET A 72 20.29 9.15 -0.98
N GLN A 73 20.01 9.34 -2.27
CA GLN A 73 18.93 10.23 -2.72
C GLN A 73 17.56 9.72 -2.25
N LYS A 74 17.31 8.41 -2.34
CA LYS A 74 16.07 7.79 -1.84
C LYS A 74 15.96 7.81 -0.32
N ILE A 75 17.07 7.80 0.41
CA ILE A 75 17.06 8.09 1.85
C ILE A 75 16.62 9.53 2.11
N LYS A 76 17.16 10.53 1.40
CA LYS A 76 16.75 11.94 1.58
C LYS A 76 15.25 12.13 1.29
N GLU A 77 14.74 11.55 0.21
CA GLU A 77 13.30 11.55 -0.11
C GLU A 77 12.46 10.96 1.05
N SER A 78 12.93 9.86 1.67
CA SER A 78 12.25 9.27 2.83
C SER A 78 12.29 10.16 4.08
N GLU A 79 13.41 10.86 4.31
CA GLU A 79 13.56 11.84 5.41
C GLU A 79 12.63 13.05 5.22
N GLU A 80 12.44 13.52 4.00
CA GLU A 80 11.48 14.60 3.68
C GLU A 80 10.02 14.17 3.91
N ILE A 81 9.66 12.94 3.50
CA ILE A 81 8.33 12.39 3.77
C ILE A 81 8.13 12.18 5.28
N PHE A 82 9.19 11.78 5.99
CA PHE A 82 9.14 11.56 7.44
C PHE A 82 8.76 12.82 8.21
N ILE A 83 9.29 13.99 7.84
CA ILE A 83 8.91 15.28 8.46
C ILE A 83 7.39 15.50 8.40
N LYS A 84 6.77 15.20 7.25
CA LYS A 84 5.31 15.30 7.08
C LYS A 84 4.58 14.28 7.95
N LEU A 85 5.06 13.03 7.97
CA LEU A 85 4.47 11.94 8.77
C LEU A 85 4.46 12.25 10.27
N GLN A 86 5.48 12.93 10.80
CA GLN A 86 5.56 13.31 12.23
C GLN A 86 4.40 14.19 12.69
N SER A 87 3.85 15.00 11.79
CA SER A 87 2.73 15.92 12.09
C SER A 87 1.35 15.25 12.05
N MET A 88 1.26 13.97 11.66
CA MET A 88 -0.02 13.30 11.42
C MET A 88 -0.39 12.34 12.56
N PRO A 89 -1.65 12.34 13.04
CA PRO A 89 -2.14 11.30 13.92
C PRO A 89 -2.29 9.99 13.13
N ASN A 90 -1.35 9.07 13.32
CA ASN A 90 -1.19 7.90 12.45
C ASN A 90 -1.17 6.56 13.22
N GLY A 91 -1.28 6.60 14.56
CA GLY A 91 -1.33 5.41 15.40
C GLY A 91 -0.10 4.50 15.25
N ILE A 92 1.04 5.06 14.87
CA ILE A 92 2.33 4.37 14.72
C ILE A 92 3.39 5.04 15.60
N SER A 93 4.49 4.34 15.85
CA SER A 93 5.66 4.89 16.52
C SER A 93 6.55 5.62 15.52
N ILE A 94 6.60 6.95 15.61
CA ILE A 94 7.53 7.79 14.84
C ILE A 94 8.99 7.39 15.10
N LYS A 95 9.31 7.03 16.34
CA LYS A 95 10.64 6.53 16.73
C LYS A 95 11.02 5.25 15.98
N ALA A 96 10.10 4.31 15.82
CA ALA A 96 10.34 3.10 15.03
C ALA A 96 10.55 3.39 13.54
N VAL A 97 9.85 4.37 12.98
CA VAL A 97 10.04 4.79 11.58
C VAL A 97 11.39 5.48 11.39
N ASP A 98 11.77 6.40 12.29
CA ASP A 98 13.08 7.04 12.31
C ASP A 98 14.22 6.02 12.43
N HIS A 99 14.05 5.03 13.32
CA HIS A 99 14.96 3.90 13.47
C HIS A 99 15.18 3.19 12.13
N ILE A 100 14.12 2.86 11.38
CA ILE A 100 14.24 2.19 10.08
C ILE A 100 15.04 3.04 9.08
N ILE A 101 14.73 4.33 8.95
CA ILE A 101 15.38 5.25 8.01
C ILE A 101 16.87 5.37 8.34
N LYS A 102 17.19 5.74 9.59
CA LYS A 102 18.57 5.89 10.06
C LYS A 102 19.37 4.60 9.96
N SER A 103 18.75 3.46 10.28
CA SER A 103 19.40 2.15 10.15
C SER A 103 19.72 1.84 8.69
N THR A 104 18.77 2.05 7.78
CA THR A 104 18.98 1.85 6.33
C THR A 104 20.11 2.75 5.82
N LYS A 105 20.12 4.03 6.23
CA LYS A 105 21.18 5.01 5.92
C LYS A 105 22.55 4.55 6.42
N CYS A 106 22.64 4.00 7.63
CA CYS A 106 23.89 3.48 8.18
C CYS A 106 24.47 2.33 7.34
N PHE A 107 23.64 1.42 6.83
CA PHE A 107 24.11 0.35 5.94
C PHE A 107 24.67 0.91 4.63
N ILE A 108 23.98 1.86 4.00
CA ILE A 108 24.44 2.50 2.76
C ILE A 108 25.75 3.27 3.00
N LEU A 109 25.81 4.09 4.05
CA LEU A 109 27.01 4.87 4.39
C LEU A 109 28.22 3.98 4.73
N LYS A 110 27.98 2.81 5.32
CA LYS A 110 29.03 1.81 5.55
C LYS A 110 29.63 1.31 4.23
N GLU A 111 28.79 0.97 3.26
CA GLU A 111 29.26 0.56 1.92
C GLU A 111 30.00 1.71 1.20
N MET A 112 29.57 2.95 1.43
CA MET A 112 30.29 4.16 0.98
C MET A 112 31.59 4.44 1.74
N LYS A 113 31.98 3.60 2.72
CA LYS A 113 33.15 3.79 3.60
C LYS A 113 33.12 5.08 4.46
N ARG A 114 31.94 5.65 4.70
CA ARG A 114 31.72 6.85 5.52
C ARG A 114 31.53 6.51 7.00
N PHE A 115 32.55 5.89 7.61
CA PHE A 115 32.43 5.31 8.96
C PHE A 115 32.20 6.32 10.09
N SER A 116 32.67 7.56 9.95
CA SER A 116 32.42 8.64 10.91
C SER A 116 30.93 8.94 11.03
N ASP A 117 30.24 9.01 9.89
CA ASP A 117 28.82 9.33 9.82
C ASP A 117 27.98 8.19 10.39
N VAL A 118 28.33 6.95 10.06
CA VAL A 118 27.73 5.76 10.67
C VAL A 118 27.85 5.81 12.19
N THR A 119 29.05 6.10 12.71
CA THR A 119 29.29 6.18 14.16
C THR A 119 28.45 7.26 14.82
N ASN A 120 28.31 8.42 14.17
CA ASN A 120 27.50 9.52 14.68
C ASN A 120 26.00 9.20 14.68
N ILE A 121 25.49 8.59 13.61
CA ILE A 121 24.08 8.21 13.53
C ILE A 121 23.77 7.11 14.55
N LEU A 122 24.63 6.10 14.71
CA LEU A 122 24.43 5.01 15.69
C LEU A 122 24.30 5.50 17.13
N LYS A 123 24.99 6.60 17.50
CA LYS A 123 24.83 7.23 18.82
C LYS A 123 23.43 7.84 19.04
N SER A 124 22.71 8.14 17.95
CA SER A 124 21.39 8.77 17.95
C SER A 124 20.24 7.82 17.62
N ILE A 125 20.54 6.54 17.28
CA ILE A 125 19.50 5.54 17.02
C ILE A 125 19.09 4.93 18.34
N ASP A 126 17.82 5.09 18.68
CA ASP A 126 17.24 4.41 19.83
C ASP A 126 16.89 2.96 19.50
N SER A 127 16.96 2.08 20.51
CA SER A 127 16.39 0.73 20.40
C SER A 127 14.85 0.80 20.37
N CYS A 128 14.25 -0.08 19.56
CA CYS A 128 12.82 -0.19 19.33
C CYS A 128 12.32 -1.61 19.66
N ASP A 129 12.73 -2.11 20.83
CA ASP A 129 12.56 -3.50 21.27
C ASP A 129 11.73 -3.65 22.56
N LYS A 130 11.22 -2.55 23.11
CA LYS A 130 10.54 -2.54 24.42
C LYS A 130 9.04 -2.27 24.32
N GLU A 131 8.64 -1.24 23.58
CA GLU A 131 7.24 -0.84 23.54
C GLU A 131 6.45 -1.59 22.46
N LYS A 132 5.25 -2.05 22.81
CA LYS A 132 4.36 -2.74 21.85
C LYS A 132 4.08 -1.89 20.61
N LEU A 133 3.94 -0.57 20.77
CA LEU A 133 3.69 0.35 19.65
C LEU A 133 4.90 0.42 18.70
N GLU A 134 6.12 0.46 19.24
CA GLU A 134 7.36 0.43 18.46
C GLU A 134 7.48 -0.88 17.68
N ILE A 135 7.38 -2.02 18.37
CA ILE A 135 7.52 -3.35 17.78
C ILE A 135 6.42 -3.59 16.74
N GLY A 136 5.18 -3.18 17.05
CA GLY A 136 4.05 -3.27 16.12
C GLY A 136 4.27 -2.42 14.87
N THR A 137 4.87 -1.24 15.01
CA THR A 137 5.22 -0.38 13.88
C THR A 137 6.34 -0.99 13.03
N LEU A 138 7.36 -1.58 13.64
CA LEU A 138 8.41 -2.29 12.92
C LEU A 138 7.83 -3.44 12.09
N TYR A 139 6.96 -4.27 12.67
CA TYR A 139 6.28 -5.33 11.93
C TYR A 139 5.38 -4.79 10.83
N GLY A 140 4.67 -3.70 11.07
CA GLY A 140 3.84 -3.06 10.05
C GLY A 140 4.66 -2.53 8.86
N CYS A 141 5.77 -1.84 9.13
CA CYS A 141 6.70 -1.37 8.09
C CYS A 141 7.34 -2.54 7.33
N GLN A 142 7.75 -3.60 8.04
CA GLN A 142 8.28 -4.81 7.42
C GLN A 142 7.23 -5.52 6.54
N SER A 143 5.97 -5.51 6.96
CA SER A 143 4.86 -6.02 6.16
C SER A 143 4.67 -5.23 4.86
N ILE A 144 4.68 -3.90 4.94
CA ILE A 144 4.64 -3.02 3.76
C ILE A 144 5.83 -3.31 2.83
N ALA A 145 7.05 -3.42 3.37
CA ALA A 145 8.25 -3.71 2.59
C ALA A 145 8.12 -5.03 1.81
N TRP A 146 7.71 -6.12 2.46
CA TRP A 146 7.47 -7.40 1.78
C TRP A 146 6.33 -7.35 0.77
N SER A 147 5.37 -6.43 0.92
CA SER A 147 4.25 -6.32 0.01
C SER A 147 4.61 -5.89 -1.41
N PHE A 148 5.70 -5.15 -1.54
CA PHE A 148 6.24 -4.76 -2.85
C PHE A 148 6.74 -5.97 -3.64
N TYR A 149 7.22 -7.01 -2.95
CA TYR A 149 7.76 -8.25 -3.54
C TYR A 149 6.80 -9.43 -3.40
N PHE A 150 5.49 -9.17 -3.48
CA PHE A 150 4.50 -10.17 -3.10
C PHE A 150 4.74 -11.51 -3.79
N ALA A 151 5.00 -11.58 -5.09
CA ALA A 151 5.14 -12.88 -5.77
C ALA A 151 6.25 -13.78 -5.19
N ALA A 152 7.37 -13.18 -4.73
CA ALA A 152 8.49 -13.88 -4.12
C ALA A 152 8.19 -14.39 -2.70
N GLU A 153 7.60 -13.56 -1.82
CA GLU A 153 7.55 -13.84 -0.36
C GLU A 153 6.24 -13.39 0.32
N ARG A 154 5.09 -13.86 -0.17
CA ARG A 154 3.73 -13.46 0.25
C ARG A 154 3.45 -13.67 1.72
N ASP A 155 3.85 -14.82 2.24
CA ASP A 155 3.50 -15.21 3.60
C ASP A 155 4.21 -14.31 4.61
N LYS A 156 5.39 -13.75 4.28
CA LYS A 156 6.07 -12.77 5.13
C LYS A 156 5.26 -11.48 5.28
N ALA A 157 4.67 -10.96 4.19
CA ALA A 157 3.82 -9.77 4.28
C ALA A 157 2.60 -10.01 5.20
N ILE A 158 1.93 -11.15 5.02
CA ILE A 158 0.74 -11.53 5.82
C ILE A 158 1.10 -11.77 7.30
N GLN A 159 2.18 -12.50 7.57
CA GLN A 159 2.64 -12.79 8.94
C GLN A 159 3.01 -11.51 9.69
N ASN A 160 3.77 -10.61 9.05
CA ASN A 160 4.16 -9.35 9.66
C ASN A 160 2.95 -8.41 9.87
N ALA A 161 2.00 -8.36 8.93
CA ALA A 161 0.75 -7.59 9.13
C ALA A 161 -0.05 -8.13 10.32
N SER A 162 -0.14 -9.45 10.45
CA SER A 162 -0.86 -10.09 11.56
C SER A 162 -0.22 -9.75 12.91
N LYS A 163 1.10 -9.83 13.02
CA LYS A 163 1.84 -9.41 14.23
C LYS A 163 1.68 -7.93 14.55
N ALA A 164 1.67 -7.07 13.53
CA ALA A 164 1.43 -5.64 13.72
C ALA A 164 0.03 -5.37 14.31
N ILE A 165 -0.99 -6.11 13.87
CA ILE A 165 -2.36 -6.04 14.41
C ILE A 165 -2.44 -6.59 15.83
N GLU A 166 -1.75 -7.70 16.14
CA GLU A 166 -1.69 -8.25 17.50
C GLU A 166 -1.12 -7.24 18.51
N LEU A 167 -0.12 -6.47 18.09
CA LEU A 167 0.54 -5.46 18.92
C LEU A 167 -0.20 -4.12 18.96
N ASN A 168 -0.91 -3.77 17.87
CA ASN A 168 -1.72 -2.58 17.76
C ASN A 168 -2.94 -2.81 16.86
N SER A 169 -4.02 -3.31 17.45
CA SER A 169 -5.25 -3.65 16.75
C SER A 169 -6.09 -2.43 16.35
N ARG A 170 -5.76 -1.23 16.85
CA ARG A 170 -6.49 0.02 16.53
C ARG A 170 -5.89 0.78 15.35
N ASN A 171 -4.87 0.24 14.70
CA ASN A 171 -4.30 0.86 13.51
C ASN A 171 -4.98 0.34 12.24
N GLY A 172 -5.77 1.18 11.58
CA GLY A 172 -6.51 0.82 10.37
C GLY A 172 -5.63 0.47 9.16
N LEU A 173 -4.41 1.01 9.08
CA LEU A 173 -3.47 0.70 7.99
C LEU A 173 -2.98 -0.76 8.07
N TRP A 174 -2.79 -1.31 9.28
CA TRP A 174 -2.39 -2.72 9.42
C TRP A 174 -3.50 -3.67 8.97
N HIS A 175 -4.74 -3.38 9.35
CA HIS A 175 -5.91 -4.11 8.87
C HIS A 175 -6.07 -3.99 7.34
N PHE A 176 -5.91 -2.79 6.79
CA PHE A 176 -5.99 -2.56 5.35
C PHE A 176 -4.94 -3.37 4.59
N SER A 177 -3.69 -3.32 5.06
CA SER A 177 -2.57 -4.07 4.49
C SER A 177 -2.83 -5.57 4.53
N LEU A 178 -3.25 -6.11 5.67
CA LEU A 178 -3.60 -7.53 5.80
C LEU A 178 -4.71 -7.94 4.81
N GLY A 179 -5.80 -7.15 4.72
CA GLY A 179 -6.89 -7.40 3.79
C GLY A 179 -6.42 -7.44 2.33
N LYS A 180 -5.59 -6.47 1.92
CA LYS A 180 -5.03 -6.39 0.56
C LYS A 180 -4.18 -7.62 0.25
N PHE A 181 -3.35 -8.09 1.19
CA PHE A 181 -2.48 -9.24 0.97
C PHE A 181 -3.24 -10.56 0.94
N LEU A 182 -4.25 -10.73 1.81
CA LEU A 182 -5.14 -11.89 1.77
C LEU A 182 -5.93 -11.94 0.45
N LYS A 183 -6.48 -10.80 0.00
CA LYS A 183 -7.16 -10.67 -1.29
C LYS A 183 -6.24 -11.04 -2.45
N ARG A 184 -4.99 -10.54 -2.45
CA ARG A 184 -3.99 -10.84 -3.48
C ARG A 184 -3.62 -12.34 -3.46
N LYS A 185 -3.38 -12.92 -2.29
CA LYS A 185 -3.14 -14.37 -2.13
C LYS A 185 -4.28 -15.17 -2.73
N ARG A 186 -5.51 -14.84 -2.37
CA ARG A 186 -6.72 -15.49 -2.88
C ARG A 186 -6.85 -15.39 -4.39
N ARG A 187 -6.74 -14.18 -4.95
CA ARG A 187 -7.00 -13.93 -6.39
C ARG A 187 -5.95 -14.52 -7.33
N TYR A 188 -4.71 -14.67 -6.89
CA TYR A 188 -3.62 -15.12 -7.76
C TYR A 188 -3.16 -16.55 -7.49
N TYR A 189 -3.40 -17.08 -6.28
CA TYR A 189 -2.81 -18.35 -5.87
C TYR A 189 -3.78 -19.34 -5.25
N GLU A 190 -4.95 -18.87 -4.82
CA GLU A 190 -6.05 -19.72 -4.36
C GLU A 190 -7.28 -19.48 -5.24
N ILE A 191 -7.06 -19.47 -6.56
CA ILE A 191 -8.07 -19.14 -7.57
C ILE A 191 -9.29 -20.05 -7.40
N GLY A 192 -10.49 -19.46 -7.46
CA GLY A 192 -11.75 -20.18 -7.27
C GLY A 192 -12.17 -20.33 -5.81
N THR A 193 -11.33 -19.97 -4.83
CA THR A 193 -11.73 -19.99 -3.43
C THR A 193 -12.58 -18.77 -3.03
N LYS A 194 -13.49 -19.00 -2.07
CA LYS A 194 -14.34 -17.95 -1.49
C LYS A 194 -13.53 -17.04 -0.57
N ILE A 195 -14.04 -15.84 -0.33
CA ILE A 195 -13.46 -14.91 0.64
C ILE A 195 -13.51 -15.52 2.04
N ARG A 196 -12.35 -15.58 2.70
CA ARG A 196 -12.21 -16.09 4.08
C ARG A 196 -12.62 -15.03 5.09
N ILE A 197 -13.06 -15.46 6.28
CA ILE A 197 -13.47 -14.55 7.36
C ILE A 197 -12.38 -13.55 7.73
N GLN A 198 -11.11 -13.97 7.73
CA GLN A 198 -9.97 -13.11 8.05
C GLN A 198 -9.82 -11.93 7.06
N GLU A 199 -10.02 -12.16 5.75
CA GLU A 199 -10.00 -11.09 4.73
C GLU A 199 -11.16 -10.12 4.95
N GLN A 200 -12.37 -10.62 5.26
CA GLN A 200 -13.52 -9.78 5.53
C GLN A 200 -13.31 -8.92 6.78
N THR A 201 -12.84 -9.52 7.88
CA THR A 201 -12.59 -8.83 9.15
C THR A 201 -11.53 -7.75 8.98
N ALA A 202 -10.45 -8.04 8.24
CA ALA A 202 -9.39 -7.07 7.95
C ALA A 202 -9.94 -5.85 7.20
N PHE A 203 -10.72 -6.03 6.12
CA PHE A 203 -11.29 -4.88 5.40
C PHE A 203 -12.37 -4.12 6.18
N LYS A 204 -13.19 -4.82 6.98
CA LYS A 204 -14.20 -4.18 7.84
C LYS A 204 -13.53 -3.31 8.91
N ASN A 205 -12.58 -3.86 9.66
CA ASN A 205 -11.83 -3.12 10.67
C ASN A 205 -11.07 -1.94 10.06
N ALA A 206 -10.44 -2.13 8.90
CA ALA A 206 -9.78 -1.04 8.19
C ALA A 206 -10.75 0.11 7.90
N PHE A 207 -11.94 -0.20 7.39
CA PHE A 207 -12.96 0.80 7.03
C PHE A 207 -13.58 1.48 8.25
N ASP A 208 -13.72 0.77 9.36
CA ASP A 208 -14.22 1.33 10.61
C ASP A 208 -13.18 2.27 11.26
N LEU A 209 -11.90 1.92 11.18
CA LEU A 209 -10.78 2.71 11.73
C LEU A 209 -10.34 3.86 10.81
N LEU A 210 -10.61 3.78 9.50
CA LEU A 210 -10.29 4.80 8.50
C LEU A 210 -11.54 5.20 7.70
N PRO A 211 -12.59 5.73 8.37
CA PRO A 211 -13.91 5.89 7.76
C PRO A 211 -13.98 6.96 6.68
N THR A 212 -12.97 7.83 6.58
CA THR A 212 -12.85 8.92 5.60
C THR A 212 -11.84 8.63 4.50
N ASN A 213 -11.20 7.45 4.50
CA ASN A 213 -10.26 7.08 3.44
C ASN A 213 -11.00 6.40 2.29
N PRO A 214 -11.07 7.01 1.08
CA PRO A 214 -11.83 6.46 -0.04
C PRO A 214 -11.27 5.13 -0.54
N TYR A 215 -9.95 4.93 -0.52
CA TYR A 215 -9.33 3.66 -0.95
C TYR A 215 -9.78 2.50 -0.07
N VAL A 216 -9.73 2.69 1.25
CA VAL A 216 -10.19 1.68 2.20
C VAL A 216 -11.66 1.32 1.96
N GLY A 217 -12.51 2.33 1.74
CA GLY A 217 -13.91 2.12 1.44
C GLY A 217 -14.14 1.37 0.12
N ILE A 218 -13.38 1.67 -0.94
CA ILE A 218 -13.44 0.93 -2.21
C ILE A 218 -13.08 -0.54 -2.01
N TYR A 219 -11.98 -0.84 -1.31
CA TYR A 219 -11.58 -2.23 -1.07
C TYR A 219 -12.59 -2.99 -0.20
N CYS A 220 -13.17 -2.35 0.80
CA CYS A 220 -14.25 -2.92 1.62
C CYS A 220 -15.50 -3.20 0.78
N ALA A 221 -15.92 -2.26 -0.06
CA ALA A 221 -17.04 -2.45 -0.99
C ALA A 221 -16.79 -3.57 -2.01
N GLN A 222 -15.57 -3.66 -2.54
CA GLN A 222 -15.17 -4.75 -3.44
C GLN A 222 -15.19 -6.11 -2.75
N MET A 223 -14.75 -6.18 -1.48
CA MET A 223 -14.83 -7.39 -0.67
C MET A 223 -16.28 -7.85 -0.52
N TYR A 224 -17.21 -6.96 -0.14
CA TYR A 224 -18.64 -7.29 -0.07
C TYR A 224 -19.21 -7.76 -1.41
N ARG A 225 -18.84 -7.09 -2.51
CA ARG A 225 -19.28 -7.46 -3.86
C ARG A 225 -18.80 -8.87 -4.23
N GLU A 226 -17.55 -9.19 -3.94
CA GLU A 226 -16.97 -10.51 -4.19
C GLU A 226 -17.51 -11.59 -3.26
N SER A 227 -18.07 -11.23 -2.11
CA SER A 227 -18.79 -12.13 -1.22
C SER A 227 -20.29 -12.23 -1.56
N TYR A 228 -20.71 -11.67 -2.70
CA TYR A 228 -22.11 -11.58 -3.16
C TYR A 228 -23.06 -10.81 -2.21
N ASP A 229 -22.51 -10.05 -1.28
CA ASP A 229 -23.26 -9.16 -0.40
C ASP A 229 -23.45 -7.79 -1.08
N LEU A 230 -24.29 -7.78 -2.12
CA LEU A 230 -24.48 -6.60 -2.96
C LEU A 230 -25.07 -5.42 -2.19
N LYS A 231 -25.88 -5.68 -1.16
CA LYS A 231 -26.48 -4.66 -0.30
C LYS A 231 -25.41 -3.90 0.49
N ASN A 232 -24.49 -4.61 1.15
CA ASN A 232 -23.41 -3.96 1.87
C ASN A 232 -22.37 -3.34 0.93
N ALA A 233 -22.14 -3.95 -0.24
CA ALA A 233 -21.29 -3.35 -1.28
C ALA A 233 -21.82 -1.98 -1.72
N GLU A 234 -23.10 -1.87 -2.06
CA GLU A 234 -23.73 -0.60 -2.46
C GLU A 234 -23.67 0.45 -1.36
N ARG A 235 -23.91 0.04 -0.10
CA ARG A 235 -23.81 0.93 1.05
C ARG A 235 -22.39 1.49 1.21
N ALA A 236 -21.38 0.64 1.06
CA ALA A 236 -19.98 1.05 1.15
C ALA A 236 -19.59 1.96 -0.03
N TYR A 237 -19.96 1.63 -1.27
CA TYR A 237 -19.74 2.52 -2.42
C TYR A 237 -20.43 3.87 -2.26
N THR A 238 -21.68 3.89 -1.77
CA THR A 238 -22.41 5.14 -1.51
C THR A 238 -21.71 5.99 -0.45
N LYS A 239 -21.19 5.37 0.62
CA LYS A 239 -20.42 6.09 1.64
C LYS A 239 -19.14 6.71 1.05
N VAL A 240 -18.42 5.99 0.18
CA VAL A 240 -17.24 6.54 -0.51
C VAL A 240 -17.62 7.66 -1.49
N PHE A 241 -18.68 7.48 -2.26
CA PHE A 241 -19.18 8.51 -3.18
C PHE A 241 -19.54 9.81 -2.44
N ALA A 242 -20.15 9.70 -1.26
CA ALA A 242 -20.48 10.85 -0.41
C ALA A 242 -19.24 11.62 0.11
N MET A 243 -18.05 10.99 0.14
CA MET A 243 -16.80 11.67 0.50
C MET A 243 -16.34 12.66 -0.59
N LYS A 244 -16.88 12.57 -1.81
CA LYS A 244 -16.48 13.37 -2.98
C LYS A 244 -14.94 13.43 -3.18
N PRO A 245 -14.25 12.27 -3.26
CA PRO A 245 -12.81 12.25 -3.43
C PRO A 245 -12.43 12.86 -4.79
N ASP A 246 -11.50 13.81 -4.84
CA ASP A 246 -11.05 14.43 -6.10
C ASP A 246 -10.04 13.54 -6.85
N ILE A 247 -10.45 12.32 -7.18
CA ILE A 247 -9.57 11.29 -7.76
C ILE A 247 -10.35 10.49 -8.82
N CYS A 248 -9.99 10.62 -10.10
CA CYS A 248 -10.65 9.95 -11.22
C CYS A 248 -10.68 8.42 -11.04
N PHE A 249 -9.58 7.84 -10.57
CA PHE A 249 -9.48 6.41 -10.33
C PHE A 249 -10.53 5.89 -9.33
N ILE A 250 -10.79 6.62 -8.24
CA ILE A 250 -11.84 6.25 -7.28
C ILE A 250 -13.21 6.29 -7.96
N TYR A 251 -13.50 7.32 -8.77
CA TYR A 251 -14.75 7.38 -9.54
C TYR A 251 -14.88 6.25 -10.56
N LEU A 252 -13.80 5.79 -11.18
CA LEU A 252 -13.82 4.60 -12.04
C LEU A 252 -14.23 3.34 -11.26
N LYS A 253 -13.65 3.13 -10.07
CA LYS A 253 -14.01 1.98 -9.22
C LYS A 253 -15.44 2.11 -8.69
N LEU A 254 -15.90 3.32 -8.36
CA LEU A 254 -17.30 3.59 -7.97
C LEU A 254 -18.26 3.31 -9.13
N ALA A 255 -17.97 3.79 -10.33
CA ALA A 255 -18.79 3.53 -11.52
C ALA A 255 -18.96 2.02 -11.75
N PHE A 256 -17.86 1.28 -11.79
CA PHE A 256 -17.90 -0.18 -11.94
C PHE A 256 -18.63 -0.86 -10.78
N GLY A 257 -18.42 -0.39 -9.55
CA GLY A 257 -19.13 -0.85 -8.35
C GLY A 257 -20.64 -0.69 -8.49
N PHE A 258 -21.11 0.51 -8.81
CA PHE A 258 -22.52 0.85 -8.96
C PHE A 258 -23.19 0.13 -10.12
N ILE A 259 -22.50 -0.06 -11.26
CA ILE A 259 -23.00 -0.91 -12.36
C ILE A 259 -23.27 -2.33 -11.84
N ARG A 260 -22.33 -2.90 -11.07
CA ARG A 260 -22.46 -4.27 -10.54
C ARG A 260 -23.52 -4.40 -9.46
N THR A 261 -23.83 -3.32 -8.74
CA THR A 261 -24.94 -3.28 -7.77
C THR A 261 -26.24 -2.76 -8.38
N LYS A 262 -26.30 -2.57 -9.71
CA LYS A 262 -27.46 -2.07 -10.48
C LYS A 262 -27.93 -0.65 -10.12
N ASN A 263 -27.05 0.16 -9.53
CA ASN A 263 -27.32 1.58 -9.29
C ASN A 263 -26.84 2.42 -10.48
N CYS A 264 -27.63 2.40 -11.56
CA CYS A 264 -27.24 3.02 -12.83
C CYS A 264 -27.16 4.55 -12.77
N GLU A 265 -27.91 5.20 -11.88
CA GLU A 265 -27.88 6.66 -11.70
C GLU A 265 -26.50 7.12 -11.19
N LYS A 266 -26.05 6.58 -10.04
CA LYS A 266 -24.73 6.93 -9.48
C LYS A 266 -23.58 6.48 -10.37
N ALA A 267 -23.74 5.38 -11.10
CA ALA A 267 -22.76 4.97 -12.11
C ALA A 267 -22.59 6.03 -13.21
N SER A 268 -23.70 6.59 -13.70
CA SER A 268 -23.70 7.68 -14.69
C SER A 268 -22.97 8.92 -14.16
N GLU A 269 -23.25 9.33 -12.92
CA GLU A 269 -22.58 10.47 -12.29
C GLU A 269 -21.06 10.27 -12.20
N CYS A 270 -20.63 9.07 -11.77
CA CYS A 270 -19.21 8.73 -11.70
C CYS A 270 -18.54 8.75 -13.07
N LEU A 271 -19.19 8.22 -14.11
CA LEU A 271 -18.64 8.22 -15.47
C LEU A 271 -18.58 9.64 -16.05
N LYS A 272 -19.57 10.49 -15.81
CA LYS A 272 -19.55 11.91 -16.21
C LYS A 272 -18.39 12.65 -15.55
N TYR A 273 -18.14 12.39 -14.27
CA TYR A 273 -17.00 12.95 -13.55
C TYR A 273 -15.68 12.62 -14.26
N VAL A 274 -15.45 11.35 -14.57
CA VAL A 274 -14.22 10.89 -15.23
C VAL A 274 -14.13 11.43 -16.66
N ALA A 275 -15.23 11.43 -17.41
CA ALA A 275 -15.30 11.97 -18.77
C ALA A 275 -14.85 13.43 -18.86
N SER A 276 -15.19 14.25 -17.86
CA SER A 276 -14.82 15.67 -17.84
C SER A 276 -13.32 15.94 -17.68
N ARG A 277 -12.55 14.95 -17.20
CA ARG A 277 -11.12 15.10 -16.86
C ARG A 277 -10.23 14.26 -17.76
N THR A 278 -10.61 13.00 -17.98
CA THR A 278 -9.82 12.01 -18.72
C THR A 278 -10.70 11.25 -19.72
N PRO A 279 -11.26 11.93 -20.75
CA PRO A 279 -12.24 11.34 -21.67
C PRO A 279 -11.71 10.20 -22.55
N LYS A 280 -10.38 10.10 -22.70
CA LYS A 280 -9.70 9.07 -23.52
C LYS A 280 -9.07 7.95 -22.67
N ASP A 281 -9.29 7.94 -21.36
CA ASP A 281 -8.79 6.87 -20.49
C ASP A 281 -9.41 5.51 -20.90
N GLU A 282 -8.58 4.49 -21.08
CA GLU A 282 -9.01 3.18 -21.57
C GLU A 282 -9.97 2.49 -20.59
N ILE A 283 -9.72 2.62 -19.28
CA ILE A 283 -10.54 2.02 -18.24
C ILE A 283 -11.91 2.69 -18.21
N TYR A 284 -11.94 4.02 -18.34
CA TYR A 284 -13.16 4.80 -18.50
C TYR A 284 -13.96 4.31 -19.72
N LEU A 285 -13.36 4.24 -20.91
CA LEU A 285 -14.06 3.80 -22.11
C LEU A 285 -14.61 2.39 -21.96
N HIS A 286 -13.84 1.48 -21.37
CA HIS A 286 -14.28 0.13 -21.06
C HIS A 286 -15.48 0.11 -20.11
N TYR A 287 -15.42 0.84 -18.99
CA TYR A 287 -16.51 0.91 -18.01
C TYR A 287 -17.74 1.62 -18.56
N LYS A 288 -17.56 2.62 -19.44
CA LYS A 288 -18.66 3.24 -20.19
C LYS A 288 -19.35 2.22 -21.09
N GLY A 289 -18.61 1.41 -21.84
CA GLY A 289 -19.21 0.34 -22.65
C GLY A 289 -20.00 -0.68 -21.81
N ILE A 290 -19.46 -1.08 -20.65
CA ILE A 290 -20.18 -1.95 -19.71
C ILE A 290 -21.45 -1.27 -19.17
N TYR A 291 -21.37 0.03 -18.85
CA TYR A 291 -22.52 0.81 -18.39
C TYR A 291 -23.61 0.82 -19.43
N LEU A 292 -23.31 1.22 -20.67
CA LEU A 292 -24.29 1.28 -21.74
C LEU A 292 -24.96 -0.08 -21.93
N LYS A 293 -24.19 -1.17 -22.06
CA LYS A 293 -24.74 -2.53 -22.17
C LYS A 293 -25.70 -2.95 -21.04
N ASN A 294 -25.42 -2.56 -19.79
CA ASN A 294 -26.15 -3.10 -18.61
C ASN A 294 -27.19 -2.14 -18.02
N CYS A 295 -27.07 -0.84 -18.30
CA CYS A 295 -27.87 0.23 -17.70
C CYS A 295 -28.69 1.02 -18.73
N GLU A 296 -28.17 1.22 -19.94
CA GLU A 296 -28.87 1.89 -21.04
C GLU A 296 -29.19 0.84 -22.10
N LYS A 297 -30.36 0.19 -22.01
CA LYS A 297 -30.76 -0.88 -22.93
C LYS A 297 -31.01 -0.42 -24.38
N ASP A 298 -30.73 0.85 -24.69
CA ASP A 298 -30.98 1.44 -26.00
C ASP A 298 -29.70 1.48 -26.82
N TYR A 299 -29.27 0.30 -27.27
CA TYR A 299 -28.59 0.21 -28.56
C TYR A 299 -29.57 -0.41 -29.53
N GLU A 300 -30.45 0.43 -30.08
CA GLU A 300 -31.01 0.12 -31.40
C GLU A 300 -29.86 0.13 -32.41
N VAL A 301 -29.94 -0.87 -33.29
CA VAL A 301 -28.99 -1.38 -34.29
C VAL A 301 -28.24 -0.31 -35.08
#